data_AF-G9ZIM4-F1
#
_entry.id   AF-G9ZIM4-F1
#
_cell.length_a   1.000
_cell.length_b   1.000
_cell.length_c   1.000
_cell.angle_alpha   90.00
_cell.angle_beta   90.00
_cell.angle_gamma   90.00
#
_symmetry.space_group_name_H-M   'P 1'
#
loop_
_entity.id
_entity.type
_entity.pdbx_description
1 polymer ?
#
loop_
_entity_poly.entity_id
_entity_poly.type
_entity_poly.pdbx_seq_one_letter_code
_entity_poly.pdbx_strand_id
1 'polypeptide(L)'
;MKNIDFGAVQYEGKTYTLTDWAEPSSRLLPYPKNIHEVAEGEEYDFEMIAPAVDNEGNKYSVCWIFSAIKGEECELDDFNYEIPNEVLPQF
;
A
#
# COMPACT_ATOMS: atom_id res chain seq x y z
N MET A 1 15.51 -15.65 -16.49
CA MET A 1 14.95 -14.63 -15.57
C MET A 1 14.75 -15.31 -14.23
N LYS A 2 15.21 -14.70 -13.13
CA LYS A 2 14.73 -15.11 -11.80
C LYS A 2 13.30 -14.61 -11.70
N ASN A 3 12.35 -15.50 -11.41
CA ASN A 3 11.04 -15.05 -10.99
C ASN A 3 11.25 -14.41 -9.61
N ILE A 4 11.09 -13.09 -9.54
CA ILE A 4 11.05 -12.39 -8.27
C ILE A 4 9.68 -12.71 -7.66
N ASP A 5 9.70 -13.14 -6.40
CA ASP A 5 8.49 -13.32 -5.61
C ASP A 5 8.24 -12.04 -4.82
N PHE A 6 7.19 -11.32 -5.21
CA PHE A 6 6.75 -10.10 -4.53
C PHE A 6 5.71 -10.40 -3.44
N GLY A 7 5.31 -11.68 -3.28
CA GLY A 7 4.29 -12.10 -2.34
C GLY A 7 2.87 -12.05 -2.91
N ALA A 8 1.91 -12.36 -2.04
CA ALA A 8 0.49 -12.34 -2.35
C ALA A 8 -0.30 -11.91 -1.11
N VAL A 9 -1.44 -11.27 -1.32
CA VAL A 9 -2.35 -10.84 -0.26
C VAL A 9 -3.71 -11.52 -0.37
N GLN A 10 -4.40 -11.62 0.76
CA GLN A 10 -5.81 -11.99 0.79
C GLN A 10 -6.68 -10.76 1.05
N TYR A 11 -7.73 -10.59 0.25
CA TYR A 11 -8.70 -9.53 0.42
C TYR A 11 -10.09 -10.04 0.01
N GLU A 12 -11.08 -9.88 0.88
CA GLU A 12 -12.46 -10.34 0.68
C GLU A 12 -12.57 -11.82 0.22
N GLY A 13 -11.71 -12.69 0.76
CA GLY A 13 -11.70 -14.12 0.42
C GLY A 13 -11.09 -14.47 -0.94
N LYS A 14 -10.50 -13.50 -1.64
CA LYS A 14 -9.73 -13.71 -2.88
C LYS A 14 -8.24 -13.51 -2.63
N THR A 15 -7.43 -14.17 -3.46
CA THR A 15 -5.96 -14.03 -3.45
C THR A 15 -5.52 -13.18 -4.63
N TYR A 16 -4.63 -12.23 -4.36
CA TYR A 16 -4.02 -11.36 -5.36
C TYR A 16 -2.50 -11.51 -5.28
N THR A 17 -1.88 -11.94 -6.38
CA THR A 17 -0.42 -12.10 -6.49
C THR A 17 0.18 -10.77 -6.88
N LEU A 18 1.09 -10.23 -6.07
CA LEU A 18 1.77 -8.97 -6.38
C LEU A 18 2.73 -9.18 -7.55
N THR A 19 2.82 -8.19 -8.43
CA THR A 19 3.66 -8.23 -9.63
C THR A 19 4.83 -7.25 -9.60
N ASP A 20 4.87 -6.38 -8.61
CA ASP A 20 5.96 -5.44 -8.34
C ASP A 20 5.96 -5.04 -6.86
N TRP A 21 6.96 -4.27 -6.43
CA TRP A 21 7.05 -3.72 -5.08
C TRP A 21 5.94 -2.69 -4.80
N ALA A 22 5.60 -2.53 -3.51
CA ALA A 22 4.74 -1.44 -3.07
C ALA A 22 5.51 -0.12 -3.05
N GLU A 23 4.88 0.96 -3.54
CA GLU A 23 5.46 2.30 -3.58
C GLU A 23 4.45 3.33 -3.01
N PRO A 24 4.90 4.50 -2.52
CA PRO A 24 4.00 5.56 -2.13
C PRO A 24 3.17 6.03 -3.33
N SER A 25 1.84 6.04 -3.22
CA SER A 25 0.96 6.43 -4.34
C SER A 25 1.00 7.92 -4.66
N SER A 26 1.65 8.73 -3.81
CA SER A 26 1.65 10.20 -3.83
C SER A 26 0.28 10.84 -3.63
N ARG A 27 -0.76 10.05 -3.36
CA ARG A 27 -2.10 10.56 -3.03
C ARG A 27 -2.06 11.27 -1.68
N LEU A 28 -2.54 12.52 -1.65
CA LEU A 28 -2.81 13.22 -0.38
C LEU A 28 -4.14 12.75 0.19
N LEU A 29 -4.10 12.04 1.32
CA LEU A 29 -5.29 11.52 1.97
C LEU A 29 -6.03 12.66 2.71
N PRO A 30 -7.36 12.78 2.56
CA PRO A 30 -8.14 13.86 3.17
C PRO A 30 -8.56 13.60 4.63
N TYR A 31 -8.33 12.39 5.18
CA TYR A 31 -8.66 12.00 6.55
C TYR A 31 -7.65 10.95 7.05
N PRO A 32 -7.25 10.95 8.34
CA PRO A 32 -7.48 11.98 9.34
C PRO A 32 -6.61 13.23 9.09
N LYS A 33 -5.36 13.08 8.60
CA LYS A 33 -4.47 14.17 8.16
C LYS A 33 -3.41 13.63 7.18
N ASN A 34 -3.01 14.40 6.18
CA ASN A 34 -1.82 14.10 5.36
C ASN A 34 -0.57 14.87 5.86
N ILE A 35 0.61 14.51 5.34
CA ILE A 35 1.91 15.06 5.76
C ILE A 35 2.01 16.60 5.68
N HIS A 36 1.21 17.26 4.83
CA HIS A 36 1.22 18.72 4.68
C HIS A 36 0.31 19.43 5.69
N GLU A 37 -0.52 18.70 6.42
CA GLU A 37 -1.51 19.22 7.37
C GLU A 37 -1.09 19.06 8.83
N VAL A 38 0.10 18.47 9.06
CA VAL A 38 0.64 18.17 10.38
C VAL A 38 1.94 18.91 10.66
N ALA A 39 2.15 19.23 11.93
CA ALA A 39 3.42 19.75 12.44
C ALA A 39 4.46 18.62 12.64
N GLU A 40 5.71 19.00 12.89
CA GLU A 40 6.75 18.05 13.32
C GLU A 40 6.32 17.34 14.61
N GLY A 41 6.50 16.02 14.67
CA GLY A 41 6.09 15.19 15.81
C GLY A 41 4.60 14.84 15.86
N GLU A 42 3.81 15.22 14.84
CA GLU A 42 2.41 14.79 14.70
C GLU A 42 2.27 13.63 13.71
N GLU A 43 1.24 12.80 13.93
CA GLU A 43 0.88 11.65 13.10
C GLU A 43 0.15 12.08 11.82
N TYR A 44 0.52 11.48 10.69
CA TYR A 44 -0.15 11.60 9.39
C TYR A 44 -0.31 10.24 8.72
N ASP A 45 -1.27 10.15 7.80
CA ASP A 45 -1.51 8.96 6.98
C ASP A 45 -0.95 9.12 5.56
N PHE A 46 -0.48 8.02 5.00
CA PHE A 46 -0.06 7.91 3.60
C PHE A 46 -0.48 6.57 3.00
N GLU A 47 -0.58 6.54 1.68
CA GLU A 47 -1.02 5.36 0.93
C GLU A 47 0.18 4.71 0.22
N MET A 48 0.33 3.40 0.40
CA MET A 48 1.21 2.53 -0.38
C MET A 48 0.36 1.76 -1.39
N ILE A 49 0.88 1.57 -2.60
CA ILE A 49 0.19 0.87 -3.69
C ILE A 49 1.14 -0.12 -4.37
N ALA A 50 0.63 -1.31 -4.71
CA ALA A 50 1.35 -2.30 -5.49
C ALA A 50 0.45 -2.86 -6.61
N PRO A 51 0.98 -3.13 -7.81
CA PRO A 51 0.26 -3.84 -8.85
C PRO A 51 0.13 -5.33 -8.51
N ALA A 52 -1.01 -5.93 -8.85
CA ALA A 52 -1.30 -7.33 -8.59
C ALA A 52 -2.16 -7.95 -9.71
N VAL A 53 -2.24 -9.28 -9.69
CA VAL A 53 -3.18 -10.06 -10.50
C VAL A 53 -3.97 -11.05 -9.66
N ASP A 54 -5.22 -11.31 -10.04
CA ASP A 54 -5.98 -12.42 -9.47
C ASP A 54 -5.60 -13.77 -10.12
N ASN A 55 -6.29 -14.86 -9.72
CA ASN A 55 -6.05 -16.20 -10.27
C ASN A 55 -6.44 -16.34 -11.76
N GLU A 56 -7.22 -15.41 -12.31
CA GLU A 56 -7.63 -15.38 -13.71
C GLU A 56 -6.68 -14.52 -14.56
N GLY A 57 -5.75 -13.79 -13.93
CA GLY A 57 -4.81 -12.88 -14.56
C GLY A 57 -5.36 -11.47 -14.78
N ASN A 58 -6.52 -11.14 -14.20
CA ASN A 58 -7.06 -9.78 -14.22
C ASN A 58 -6.19 -8.87 -13.35
N LYS A 59 -5.96 -7.63 -13.80
CA LYS A 59 -5.05 -6.69 -13.14
C LYS A 59 -5.75 -5.86 -12.06
N TYR A 60 -5.06 -5.67 -10.96
CA TYR A 60 -5.51 -4.93 -9.80
C TYR A 60 -4.40 -4.03 -9.24
N SER A 61 -4.81 -3.03 -8.48
CA SER A 61 -3.97 -2.29 -7.55
C SER A 61 -4.37 -2.68 -6.13
N VAL A 62 -3.39 -3.07 -5.32
CA VAL A 62 -3.55 -3.31 -3.88
C VAL A 62 -3.09 -2.07 -3.15
N CYS A 63 -3.90 -1.55 -2.25
CA CYS A 63 -3.64 -0.32 -1.51
C CYS A 63 -3.59 -0.58 0.00
N TRP A 64 -2.60 0.00 0.67
CA TRP A 64 -2.48 0.05 2.12
C TRP A 64 -2.43 1.50 2.57
N ILE A 65 -3.06 1.79 3.71
CA ILE A 65 -2.98 3.08 4.38
C ILE A 65 -2.23 2.85 5.69
N PHE A 66 -1.13 3.56 5.85
CA PHE A 66 -0.30 3.52 7.05
C PHE A 66 -0.22 4.89 7.69
N SER A 67 0.11 4.91 8.98
CA SER A 67 0.33 6.12 9.76
C SER A 67 1.79 6.23 10.14
N ALA A 68 2.35 7.44 10.07
CA ALA A 68 3.72 7.75 10.48
C ALA A 68 3.77 9.07 11.26
N ILE A 69 4.82 9.24 12.07
CA ILE A 69 5.09 10.50 12.77
C ILE A 69 6.02 11.36 11.91
N LYS A 70 5.62 12.60 11.64
CA LYS A 70 6.42 13.52 10.84
C LYS A 70 7.74 13.88 11.52
N GLY A 71 8.84 13.59 10.84
CA GLY A 71 10.20 13.75 11.36
C GLY A 71 10.75 12.53 12.11
N GLU A 72 9.94 11.48 12.27
CA GLU A 72 10.30 10.22 12.92
C GLU A 72 9.80 9.01 12.11
N GLU A 73 9.83 9.11 10.78
CA GLU A 73 9.34 8.06 9.88
C GLU A 73 10.21 6.79 9.95
N CYS A 74 9.57 5.62 9.98
CA CYS A 74 10.25 4.32 9.84
C CYS A 74 10.56 4.00 8.36
N GLU A 75 11.39 2.98 8.13
CA GLU A 75 11.61 2.46 6.77
C GLU A 75 10.31 1.86 6.21
N LEU A 76 10.08 2.00 4.90
CA LEU A 76 8.83 1.55 4.27
C LEU A 76 8.59 0.03 4.40
N ASP A 77 9.65 -0.75 4.55
CA ASP A 77 9.60 -2.21 4.71
C ASP A 77 9.23 -2.64 6.15
N ASP A 78 9.21 -1.71 7.11
CA ASP A 78 8.84 -1.99 8.51
C ASP A 78 7.32 -2.04 8.73
N PHE A 79 6.52 -1.58 7.75
CA PHE A 79 5.06 -1.60 7.84
C PHE A 79 4.47 -2.99 7.59
N ASN A 80 3.30 -3.25 8.17
CA ASN A 80 2.63 -4.54 7.99
C ASN A 80 1.75 -4.56 6.73
N TYR A 81 2.24 -5.21 5.68
CA TYR A 81 1.53 -5.36 4.40
C TYR A 81 0.57 -6.56 4.34
N GLU A 82 0.37 -7.31 5.44
CA GLU A 82 -0.44 -8.54 5.44
C GLU A 82 -1.91 -8.30 5.05
N ILE A 83 -2.48 -7.17 5.48
CA ILE A 83 -3.90 -6.86 5.28
C ILE A 83 -4.01 -5.54 4.50
N PRO A 84 -4.42 -5.57 3.23
CA PRO A 84 -4.66 -4.36 2.47
C PRO A 84 -5.97 -3.68 2.88
N ASN A 85 -6.01 -2.36 2.72
CA ASN A 85 -7.21 -1.55 2.96
C ASN A 85 -8.19 -1.65 1.77
N GLU A 86 -7.66 -1.71 0.56
CA GLU A 86 -8.46 -1.74 -0.67
C GLU A 86 -7.76 -2.54 -1.78
N VAL A 87 -8.56 -3.18 -2.64
CA VAL A 87 -8.08 -3.79 -3.88
C VAL A 87 -8.97 -3.33 -5.04
N LEU A 88 -8.39 -2.63 -6.01
CA LEU A 88 -9.10 -1.95 -7.09
C LEU A 88 -8.75 -2.54 -8.46
N PRO A 89 -9.73 -2.84 -9.33
CA PRO A 89 -9.44 -3.27 -10.69
C PRO A 89 -8.73 -2.16 -11.49
N GLN A 90 -7.73 -2.55 -12.30
CA GLN A 90 -7.11 -1.66 -13.28
C GLN A 90 -7.83 -1.83 -14.63
N PHE A 91 -8.36 -0.73 -15.17
CA PHE A 91 -9.07 -0.68 -16.46
C PHE A 91 -8.18 -0.12 -17.58
#